data_AF-A0A6A6PZK9-F1
#
_entry.id   AF-A0A6A6PZK9-F1
#
_cell.length_a   1.000
_cell.length_b   1.000
_cell.length_c   1.000
_cell.angle_alpha   90.00
_cell.angle_beta   90.00
_cell.angle_gamma   90.00
#
_symmetry.space_group_name_H-M   'P 1'
#
loop_
_entity.id
_entity.type
_entity.pdbx_description
1 polymer ?
#
loop_
_entity_poly.entity_id
_entity_poly.type
_entity_poly.pdbx_seq_one_letter_code
_entity_poly.pdbx_strand_id
1 'polypeptide(L)'
;MEGLSSCPLMKLPYEIRQSIYDLYYAEASDLVFGVTNSNRLRVHLWCKGLLSLPLVCKELYAETLPLIYSQPCLTFHGSLALSLFAKSVPRQNLACIRTLHLISTPFKESPPAKGSPRSLVNVEWLQACGILADLAGLRRLEIAVDGGVYLLDPTDRYGRRRSMPEPSEKIFRSAFDPLVAISAPVDFDVYLYWSKKPAKTPFFDHPVPFRLWHNNKQLQ
;
A
#
# COMPACT_ATOMS: atom_id res chain seq x y z
N MET A 1 33.87 -22.88 22.61
CA MET A 1 33.42 -21.64 21.94
C MET A 1 32.50 -20.91 22.90
N GLU A 2 33.07 -20.33 23.95
CA GLU A 2 32.34 -19.50 24.91
C GLU A 2 32.76 -18.06 24.65
N GLY A 3 31.78 -17.15 24.61
CA GLY A 3 32.05 -15.72 24.46
C GLY A 3 31.28 -15.01 23.35
N LEU A 4 30.11 -15.49 22.91
CA LEU A 4 29.13 -14.58 22.32
C LEU A 4 28.61 -13.71 23.46
N SER A 5 29.22 -12.53 23.61
CA SER A 5 28.78 -11.46 24.49
C SER A 5 27.28 -11.28 24.32
N SER A 6 26.51 -11.73 25.31
CA SER A 6 25.06 -11.63 25.26
C SER A 6 24.70 -10.15 25.22
N CYS A 7 23.98 -9.76 24.15
CA CYS A 7 23.47 -8.40 23.98
C CYS A 7 22.89 -7.91 25.32
N PRO A 8 23.33 -6.76 25.87
CA PRO A 8 22.87 -6.30 27.18
C PRO A 8 21.35 -6.22 27.29
N LEU A 9 20.68 -5.91 26.18
CA LEU A 9 19.22 -5.88 26.10
C LEU A 9 18.59 -7.24 26.40
N MET A 10 19.22 -8.34 25.97
CA MET A 10 18.75 -9.70 26.21
C MET A 10 18.91 -10.16 27.67
N LYS A 11 19.59 -9.38 28.52
CA LYS A 11 19.68 -9.63 29.96
C LYS A 11 18.47 -9.07 30.73
N LEU A 12 17.68 -8.19 30.12
CA LEU A 12 16.48 -7.63 30.73
C LEU A 12 15.33 -8.65 30.69
N PRO A 13 14.35 -8.59 31.60
CA PRO A 13 13.11 -9.34 31.47
C PRO A 13 12.37 -9.01 30.17
N TYR A 14 11.61 -9.97 29.65
CA TYR A 14 10.90 -9.84 28.37
C TYR A 14 9.94 -8.64 28.35
N GLU A 15 9.25 -8.38 29.47
CA GLU A 15 8.26 -7.31 29.63
C GLU A 15 8.92 -5.93 29.52
N ILE A 16 10.13 -5.79 30.06
CA ILE A 16 10.93 -4.56 29.95
C ILE A 16 11.41 -4.37 28.52
N ARG A 17 11.86 -5.45 27.86
CA ARG A 17 12.25 -5.39 26.43
C ARG A 17 11.08 -4.96 25.55
N GLN A 18 9.89 -5.54 25.74
CA GLN A 18 8.69 -5.14 25.01
C GLN A 18 8.35 -3.66 25.22
N SER A 19 8.40 -3.18 26.47
CA SER A 19 8.17 -1.76 26.75
C SER A 19 9.17 -0.84 26.03
N ILE A 20 10.44 -1.26 25.92
CA ILE A 20 11.46 -0.54 25.14
C ILE A 20 11.13 -0.57 23.66
N TYR A 21 10.70 -1.72 23.12
CA TYR A 21 10.33 -1.83 21.70
C TYR A 21 9.13 -0.94 21.38
N ASP A 22 8.10 -0.96 22.22
CA ASP A 22 6.90 -0.14 22.03
C ASP A 22 7.25 1.34 22.01
N LEU A 23 8.11 1.81 22.93
CA LEU A 23 8.60 3.19 22.91
C LEU A 23 9.43 3.48 21.65
N TYR A 24 10.31 2.55 21.27
CA TYR A 24 11.18 2.69 20.10
C TYR A 24 10.40 2.79 18.78
N TYR A 25 9.34 1.99 18.65
CA TYR A 25 8.52 1.91 17.45
C TYR A 25 7.35 2.92 17.45
N ALA A 26 6.91 3.42 18.62
CA ALA A 26 5.90 4.48 18.71
C ALA A 26 6.35 5.80 18.06
N GLU A 27 7.66 6.10 18.10
CA GLU A 27 8.24 7.28 17.45
C GLU A 27 8.51 7.07 15.95
N ALA A 28 8.36 5.85 15.45
CA ALA A 28 8.73 5.54 14.10
C ALA A 28 7.70 6.09 13.10
N SER A 29 8.20 6.84 12.13
CA SER A 29 7.40 7.31 10.99
C SER A 29 6.98 6.16 10.08
N ASP A 30 6.00 6.42 9.22
CA ASP A 30 5.54 5.53 8.15
C ASP A 30 6.69 4.89 7.36
N LEU A 31 6.54 3.60 7.06
CA LEU A 31 7.46 2.87 6.20
C LEU A 31 7.08 3.08 4.76
N VAL A 32 7.87 3.87 4.03
CA VAL A 32 7.61 4.19 2.63
C VAL A 32 8.38 3.26 1.70
N PHE A 33 7.66 2.64 0.78
CA PHE A 33 8.14 1.72 -0.24
C PHE A 33 7.88 2.30 -1.63
N GLY A 34 8.90 2.30 -2.47
CA GLY A 34 8.80 2.72 -3.87
C GLY A 34 9.67 1.89 -4.79
N VAL A 35 9.32 1.89 -6.08
CA VAL A 35 10.10 1.25 -7.13
C VAL A 35 10.86 2.32 -7.90
N THR A 36 12.17 2.13 -8.07
CA THR A 36 13.00 2.98 -8.94
C THR A 36 13.27 2.28 -10.26
N ASN A 37 13.22 3.02 -11.38
CA ASN A 37 13.49 2.55 -12.75
C ASN A 37 14.97 2.20 -13.04
N SER A 38 15.75 1.82 -12.03
CA SER A 38 17.08 1.24 -12.26
C SER A 38 16.95 -0.13 -12.94
N ASN A 39 17.95 -0.55 -13.72
CA ASN A 39 18.02 -1.87 -14.38
C ASN A 39 17.79 -3.10 -13.46
N ARG A 40 17.68 -2.88 -12.14
CA ARG A 40 17.15 -3.82 -11.17
C ARG A 40 16.01 -3.13 -10.41
N LEU A 41 14.83 -3.72 -10.45
CA LEU A 41 13.71 -3.32 -9.59
C LEU A 41 14.16 -3.52 -8.14
N ARG A 42 14.35 -2.42 -7.42
CA ARG A 42 14.66 -2.42 -5.98
C ARG A 42 13.54 -1.71 -5.25
N VAL A 43 13.09 -2.35 -4.17
CA VAL A 43 12.19 -1.72 -3.21
C VAL A 43 13.08 -0.99 -2.21
N HIS A 44 12.95 0.33 -2.15
CA HIS A 44 13.67 1.13 -1.16
C HIS A 44 12.82 1.27 0.08
N LEU A 45 13.41 0.98 1.24
CA LEU A 45 12.81 1.24 2.54
C LEU A 45 13.31 2.58 3.05
N TRP A 46 12.44 3.57 3.12
CA TRP A 46 12.78 4.89 3.64
C TRP A 46 12.44 4.94 5.12
N CYS A 47 13.35 4.46 5.95
CA CYS A 47 13.24 4.61 7.40
C CYS A 47 14.59 4.87 8.03
N LYS A 48 14.69 5.91 8.85
CA LYS A 48 15.86 6.10 9.71
C LYS A 48 15.63 5.31 10.99
N GLY A 49 16.58 4.45 11.36
CA GLY A 49 16.60 3.80 12.66
C GLY A 49 15.79 2.51 12.78
N LEU A 50 14.60 2.38 12.18
CA LEU A 50 13.67 1.25 12.41
C LEU A 50 14.29 -0.16 12.33
N LEU A 51 15.29 -0.37 11.45
CA LEU A 51 15.96 -1.65 11.28
C LEU A 51 17.14 -1.89 12.24
N SER A 52 17.53 -0.91 13.06
CA SER A 52 18.73 -1.04 13.90
C SER A 52 18.59 -2.18 14.91
N LEU A 53 17.44 -2.31 15.58
CA LEU A 53 17.17 -3.36 16.57
C LEU A 53 17.17 -4.79 15.98
N PRO A 54 16.43 -5.10 14.90
CA PRO A 54 16.47 -6.42 14.28
C PRO A 54 17.86 -6.82 13.76
N LEU A 55 18.73 -5.84 13.47
CA LEU A 55 20.06 -6.11 12.95
C LEU A 55 21.10 -6.40 14.04
N VAL A 56 20.75 -6.25 15.33
CA VAL A 56 21.70 -6.49 16.44
C VAL A 56 21.97 -7.98 16.65
N CYS A 57 20.94 -8.80 16.81
CA CYS A 57 21.08 -10.26 16.99
C CYS A 57 19.81 -11.02 16.56
N LYS A 58 19.90 -12.35 16.47
CA LYS A 58 18.81 -13.21 15.98
C LYS A 58 17.58 -13.21 16.89
N GLU A 59 17.80 -13.14 18.19
CA GLU A 59 16.73 -13.11 19.19
C GLU A 59 15.94 -11.80 19.08
N LEU A 60 16.65 -10.67 19.01
CA LEU A 60 16.02 -9.36 18.78
C LEU A 60 15.31 -9.30 17.43
N TYR A 61 15.89 -9.88 16.38
CA TYR A 61 15.23 -10.03 15.09
C TYR A 61 13.88 -10.75 15.25
N ALA A 62 13.85 -11.91 15.92
CA ALA A 62 12.62 -12.68 16.11
C ALA A 62 11.58 -11.93 16.96
N GLU A 63 12.00 -11.20 17.99
CA GLU A 63 11.09 -10.43 18.87
C GLU A 63 10.53 -9.17 18.18
N THR A 64 11.36 -8.44 17.43
CA THR A 64 11.02 -7.09 16.91
C THR A 64 10.44 -7.09 15.51
N LEU A 65 10.71 -8.13 14.69
CA LEU A 65 10.22 -8.17 13.33
C LEU A 65 8.68 -8.09 13.22
N PRO A 66 7.88 -8.79 14.05
CA PRO A 66 6.43 -8.63 14.04
C PRO A 66 5.97 -7.20 14.38
N LEU A 67 6.72 -6.49 15.24
CA LEU A 67 6.41 -5.10 15.63
C LEU A 67 6.59 -4.14 14.45
N ILE A 68 7.65 -4.35 13.65
CA ILE A 68 7.90 -3.57 12.41
C ILE A 68 6.76 -3.69 11.41
N TYR A 69 6.09 -4.84 11.32
CA TYR A 69 4.97 -5.01 10.40
C TYR A 69 3.63 -4.57 10.99
N SER A 70 3.48 -4.60 12.32
CA SER A 70 2.18 -4.36 12.97
C SER A 70 1.93 -2.92 13.42
N GLN A 71 2.98 -2.16 13.74
CA GLN A 71 2.83 -0.81 14.29
C GLN A 71 2.81 0.31 13.23
N PRO A 72 3.80 0.44 12.33
CA PRO A 72 3.82 1.57 11.38
C PRO A 72 2.79 1.41 10.27
N CYS A 73 2.34 2.55 9.72
CA CYS A 73 1.64 2.55 8.44
C CYS A 73 2.63 2.21 7.32
N LEU A 74 2.34 1.15 6.55
CA LEU A 74 3.14 0.80 5.37
C LEU A 74 2.61 1.57 4.17
N THR A 75 3.39 2.53 3.67
CA THR A 75 3.04 3.34 2.50
C THR A 75 3.71 2.81 1.24
N PHE A 76 2.92 2.48 0.21
CA PHE A 76 3.40 1.98 -1.07
C PHE A 76 3.11 2.97 -2.19
N HIS A 77 4.16 3.42 -2.89
CA HIS A 77 4.06 4.18 -4.13
C HIS A 77 4.00 3.22 -5.32
N GLY A 78 2.79 2.81 -5.67
CA GLY A 78 2.46 1.98 -6.81
C GLY A 78 2.15 0.54 -6.44
N SER A 79 1.22 -0.07 -7.19
CA SER A 79 0.82 -1.47 -7.02
C SER A 79 1.96 -2.47 -7.21
N LEU A 80 2.95 -2.14 -8.05
CA LEU A 80 4.14 -2.95 -8.24
C LEU A 80 4.99 -3.03 -6.98
N ALA A 81 5.13 -1.93 -6.22
CA ALA A 81 5.90 -1.91 -4.97
C ALA A 81 5.31 -2.89 -3.95
N LEU A 82 3.99 -2.86 -3.77
CA LEU A 82 3.26 -3.80 -2.92
C LEU A 82 3.44 -5.25 -3.40
N SER A 83 3.34 -5.48 -4.71
CA SER A 83 3.51 -6.81 -5.31
C SER A 83 4.90 -7.40 -5.10
N LEU A 84 5.96 -6.58 -5.19
CA LEU A 84 7.33 -7.01 -4.94
C LEU A 84 7.56 -7.26 -3.44
N PHE A 85 7.05 -6.37 -2.59
CA PHE A 85 7.13 -6.52 -1.14
C PHE A 85 6.47 -7.81 -0.65
N ALA A 86 5.24 -8.09 -1.12
CA ALA A 86 4.51 -9.29 -0.72
C ALA A 86 5.23 -10.58 -1.12
N LYS A 87 6.02 -10.56 -2.21
CA LYS A 87 6.85 -11.70 -2.62
C LYS A 87 8.12 -11.86 -1.79
N SER A 88 8.64 -10.78 -1.22
CA SER A 88 9.88 -10.80 -0.44
C SER A 88 9.67 -11.04 1.05
N VAL A 89 8.43 -10.86 1.54
CA VAL A 89 8.11 -10.99 2.97
C VAL A 89 7.45 -12.35 3.25
N PRO A 90 7.92 -13.11 4.26
CA PRO A 90 7.27 -14.35 4.66
C PRO A 90 5.78 -14.15 5.00
N ARG A 91 4.93 -15.11 4.63
CA ARG A 91 3.47 -15.01 4.85
C ARG A 91 3.07 -14.74 6.30
N GLN A 92 3.78 -15.31 7.26
CA GLN A 92 3.55 -15.09 8.69
C GLN A 92 3.69 -13.62 9.10
N ASN A 93 4.59 -12.87 8.45
CA ASN A 93 4.80 -11.45 8.72
C ASN A 93 3.78 -10.57 7.99
N LEU A 94 3.30 -11.00 6.82
CA LEU A 94 2.21 -10.31 6.12
C LEU A 94 0.92 -10.29 6.96
N ALA A 95 0.65 -11.36 7.71
CA ALA A 95 -0.48 -11.44 8.64
C ALA A 95 -0.37 -10.46 9.82
N CYS A 96 0.81 -9.89 10.08
CA CYS A 96 1.01 -8.87 11.12
C CYS A 96 0.61 -7.46 10.65
N ILE A 97 0.50 -7.21 9.34
CA ILE A 97 0.23 -5.89 8.78
C ILE A 97 -1.16 -5.41 9.19
N ARG A 98 -1.23 -4.26 9.87
CA ARG A 98 -2.49 -3.68 10.37
C ARG A 98 -2.95 -2.47 9.57
N THR A 99 -2.01 -1.63 9.14
CA THR A 99 -2.32 -0.37 8.44
C THR A 99 -1.49 -0.28 7.17
N LEU A 100 -2.17 -0.01 6.04
CA LEU A 100 -1.52 0.11 4.74
C LEU A 100 -2.07 1.35 4.02
N HIS A 101 -1.16 2.14 3.45
CA HIS A 101 -1.48 3.24 2.54
C HIS A 101 -0.92 2.93 1.15
N LEU A 102 -1.78 2.83 0.15
CA LEU A 102 -1.42 2.54 -1.23
C LEU A 102 -1.70 3.77 -2.10
N ILE A 103 -0.65 4.34 -2.68
CA ILE A 103 -0.76 5.39 -3.69
C ILE A 103 -0.58 4.71 -5.04
N SER A 104 -1.65 4.56 -5.83
CA SER A 104 -1.56 3.82 -7.09
C SER A 104 -2.53 4.32 -8.16
N THR A 105 -2.18 4.05 -9.41
CA THR A 105 -3.02 4.24 -10.59
C THR A 105 -3.70 2.91 -10.96
N PRO A 106 -5.03 2.78 -10.86
CA PRO A 106 -5.75 1.57 -11.26
C PRO A 106 -5.83 1.42 -12.80
N PHE A 107 -5.50 2.48 -13.54
CA PHE A 107 -5.57 2.53 -15.00
C PHE A 107 -4.18 2.64 -15.63
N LYS A 108 -4.00 2.06 -16.82
CA LYS A 108 -2.71 2.05 -17.55
C LYS A 108 -2.39 3.38 -18.21
N GLU A 109 -1.18 3.92 -17.99
CA GLU A 109 -0.64 5.21 -18.51
C GLU A 109 -0.51 5.37 -20.04
N SER A 110 -0.66 4.29 -20.83
CA SER A 110 -0.76 4.41 -22.30
C SER A 110 -2.06 3.80 -22.85
N PRO A 111 -2.76 4.50 -23.77
CA PRO A 111 -3.93 3.93 -24.43
C PRO A 111 -3.46 2.72 -25.24
N PRO A 112 -4.29 1.69 -25.38
CA PRO A 112 -3.93 0.51 -26.16
C PRO A 112 -3.54 0.94 -27.58
N ALA A 113 -2.48 0.36 -28.12
CA ALA A 113 -2.17 0.48 -29.54
C ALA A 113 -3.42 0.11 -30.37
N LYS A 114 -3.67 0.84 -31.46
CA LYS A 114 -4.84 0.62 -32.32
C LYS A 114 -4.98 -0.88 -32.65
N GLY A 115 -6.13 -1.46 -32.33
CA GLY A 115 -6.45 -2.86 -32.59
C GLY A 115 -6.15 -3.85 -31.46
N SER A 116 -5.66 -3.39 -30.30
CA SER A 116 -5.46 -4.28 -29.15
C SER A 116 -6.67 -4.27 -28.21
N PRO A 117 -7.37 -5.40 -27.99
CA PRO A 117 -8.46 -5.51 -27.01
C PRO A 117 -7.94 -5.57 -25.56
N ARG A 118 -6.88 -4.82 -25.24
CA ARG A 118 -6.26 -4.86 -23.91
C ARG A 118 -7.11 -4.09 -22.90
N SER A 119 -7.32 -4.72 -21.74
CA SER A 119 -7.92 -4.10 -20.56
C SER A 119 -7.22 -2.78 -20.22
N LEU A 120 -8.03 -1.74 -19.97
CA LEU A 120 -7.58 -0.42 -19.50
C LEU A 120 -7.16 -0.46 -18.02
N VAL A 121 -7.55 -1.52 -17.31
CA VAL A 121 -7.17 -1.75 -15.92
C VAL A 121 -5.71 -2.20 -15.87
N ASN A 122 -4.96 -1.63 -14.93
CA ASN A 122 -3.58 -2.01 -14.65
C ASN A 122 -3.57 -3.43 -14.07
N VAL A 123 -2.79 -4.34 -14.67
CA VAL A 123 -2.69 -5.74 -14.20
C VAL A 123 -2.03 -5.78 -12.82
N GLU A 124 -1.08 -4.88 -12.56
CA GLU A 124 -0.41 -4.78 -11.25
C GLU A 124 -1.40 -4.34 -10.17
N TRP A 125 -2.36 -3.48 -10.53
CA TRP A 125 -3.45 -3.08 -9.63
C TRP A 125 -4.34 -4.27 -9.24
N LEU A 126 -4.73 -5.10 -10.22
CA LEU A 126 -5.50 -6.32 -9.94
C LEU A 126 -4.72 -7.29 -9.04
N GLN A 127 -3.41 -7.43 -9.28
CA GLN A 127 -2.54 -8.24 -8.43
C GLN A 127 -2.44 -7.67 -7.00
N ALA A 128 -2.32 -6.35 -6.87
CA ALA A 128 -2.32 -5.68 -5.58
C ALA A 128 -3.64 -5.91 -4.82
N CYS A 129 -4.79 -5.83 -5.49
CA CYS A 129 -6.08 -6.13 -4.87
C CYS A 129 -6.14 -7.57 -4.35
N GLY A 130 -5.63 -8.55 -5.10
CA GLY A 130 -5.53 -9.93 -4.64
C GLY A 130 -4.65 -10.08 -3.40
N ILE A 131 -3.50 -9.40 -3.36
CA ILE A 131 -2.63 -9.37 -2.18
C ILE A 131 -3.35 -8.76 -0.98
N LEU A 132 -4.03 -7.62 -1.17
CA LEU A 132 -4.78 -6.95 -0.11
C LEU A 132 -5.88 -7.87 0.46
N ALA A 133 -6.55 -8.65 -0.38
CA ALA A 133 -7.55 -9.62 0.06
C ALA A 133 -6.95 -10.77 0.90
N ASP A 134 -5.67 -11.09 0.69
CA ASP A 134 -4.96 -12.10 1.47
C ASP A 134 -4.37 -11.56 2.79
N LEU A 135 -4.41 -10.25 3.03
CA LEU A 135 -3.90 -9.63 4.27
C LEU A 135 -4.92 -9.75 5.42
N ALA A 136 -5.08 -10.96 5.96
CA ALA A 136 -6.02 -11.24 7.05
C ALA A 136 -5.83 -10.38 8.31
N GLY A 137 -4.65 -9.79 8.49
CA GLY A 137 -4.35 -8.90 9.61
C GLY A 137 -4.78 -7.44 9.43
N LEU A 138 -5.12 -7.04 8.21
CA LEU A 138 -5.33 -5.66 7.81
C LEU A 138 -6.59 -5.08 8.50
N ARG A 139 -6.44 -3.93 9.16
CA ARG A 139 -7.51 -3.21 9.86
C ARG A 139 -7.81 -1.86 9.24
N ARG A 140 -6.83 -1.23 8.60
CA ARG A 140 -7.01 0.06 7.94
C ARG A 140 -6.33 0.06 6.59
N LEU A 141 -7.09 0.38 5.55
CA LEU A 141 -6.62 0.47 4.19
C LEU A 141 -6.89 1.87 3.65
N GLU A 142 -5.83 2.58 3.32
CA GLU A 142 -5.89 3.87 2.66
C GLU A 142 -5.43 3.70 1.23
N ILE A 143 -6.22 4.15 0.28
CA ILE A 143 -5.92 4.09 -1.15
C ILE A 143 -6.00 5.51 -1.69
N ALA A 144 -4.86 6.09 -2.00
CA ALA A 144 -4.79 7.29 -2.81
C ALA A 144 -4.78 6.88 -4.28
N VAL A 145 -5.90 7.10 -4.95
CA VAL A 145 -6.00 6.92 -6.39
C VAL A 145 -5.32 8.12 -7.03
N ASP A 146 -4.09 7.90 -7.48
CA ASP A 146 -3.44 8.87 -8.32
C ASP A 146 -4.17 8.87 -9.66
N GLY A 147 -4.64 10.05 -10.09
CA GLY A 147 -5.45 10.22 -11.29
C GLY A 147 -4.73 9.88 -12.59
N GLY A 148 -3.43 9.54 -12.51
CA GLY A 148 -2.58 9.29 -13.66
C GLY A 148 -2.51 10.49 -14.61
N VAL A 149 -1.56 10.44 -15.53
CA VAL A 149 -1.33 11.51 -16.52
C VAL A 149 -2.59 11.82 -17.38
N TYR A 150 -3.58 10.92 -17.43
CA TYR A 150 -4.79 11.11 -18.24
C TYR A 150 -5.87 12.03 -17.69
N LEU A 151 -5.86 12.29 -16.39
CA LEU A 151 -6.69 13.34 -15.83
C LEU A 151 -5.90 14.66 -15.71
N LEU A 152 -4.58 14.62 -15.89
CA LEU A 152 -3.68 15.73 -15.54
C LEU A 152 -3.27 16.58 -16.74
N ASP A 153 -3.19 16.04 -17.95
CA ASP A 153 -3.03 16.90 -19.12
C ASP A 153 -3.72 16.31 -20.36
N PRO A 154 -4.87 16.86 -20.79
CA PRO A 154 -5.48 16.47 -22.05
C PRO A 154 -4.66 16.94 -23.26
N THR A 155 -3.57 17.67 -23.06
CA THR A 155 -2.71 18.07 -24.15
C THR A 155 -1.88 16.90 -24.67
N ASP A 156 -2.06 16.58 -25.95
CA ASP A 156 -1.12 15.72 -26.64
C ASP A 156 0.29 16.36 -26.67
N ARG A 157 1.29 15.66 -27.22
CA ARG A 157 2.64 16.25 -27.44
C ARG A 157 2.64 17.57 -28.23
N TYR A 158 1.48 18.02 -28.72
CA TYR A 158 1.24 19.24 -29.49
C TYR A 158 0.36 20.27 -28.76
N GLY A 159 0.10 20.12 -27.45
CA GLY A 159 -0.67 21.13 -26.71
C GLY A 159 -2.19 21.06 -26.94
N ARG A 160 -2.72 20.07 -27.68
CA ARG A 160 -4.17 20.03 -27.99
C ARG A 160 -4.94 19.31 -26.90
N ARG A 161 -5.83 20.03 -26.21
CA ARG A 161 -6.81 19.44 -25.30
C ARG A 161 -7.68 18.43 -26.06
N ARG A 162 -7.46 17.15 -25.83
CA ARG A 162 -8.45 16.11 -26.15
C ARG A 162 -9.43 16.01 -25.00
N SER A 163 -10.71 16.24 -25.28
CA SER A 163 -11.77 15.77 -24.39
C SER A 163 -11.68 14.25 -24.36
N MET A 164 -11.02 13.69 -23.35
CA MET A 164 -11.09 12.26 -23.15
C MET A 164 -12.48 11.92 -22.63
N PRO A 165 -13.12 10.87 -23.18
CA PRO A 165 -14.33 10.34 -22.58
C PRO A 165 -13.97 9.87 -21.17
N GLU A 166 -14.79 10.25 -20.18
CA GLU A 166 -14.70 9.65 -18.85
C GLU A 166 -14.69 8.13 -18.98
N PRO A 167 -13.87 7.42 -18.18
CA PRO A 167 -13.90 5.96 -18.18
C PRO A 167 -15.34 5.52 -17.98
N SER A 168 -15.83 4.63 -18.85
CA SER A 168 -17.18 4.13 -18.71
C SER A 168 -17.35 3.47 -17.35
N GLU A 169 -18.56 3.51 -16.82
CA GLU A 169 -18.90 2.87 -15.53
C GLU A 169 -18.40 1.41 -15.48
N LYS A 170 -18.47 0.69 -16.61
CA LYS A 170 -17.96 -0.67 -16.74
C LYS A 170 -16.45 -0.79 -16.47
N ILE A 171 -15.64 0.12 -17.01
CA ILE A 171 -14.19 0.13 -16.80
C ILE A 171 -13.88 0.45 -15.33
N PHE A 172 -14.63 1.40 -14.77
CA PHE A 172 -14.48 1.79 -13.39
C PHE A 172 -14.80 0.64 -12.43
N ARG A 173 -15.95 -0.01 -12.59
CA ARG A 173 -16.32 -1.24 -11.87
C ARG A 173 -15.24 -2.32 -12.02
N SER A 174 -14.77 -2.57 -13.24
CA SER A 174 -13.70 -3.57 -13.47
C SER A 174 -12.40 -3.27 -12.71
N ALA A 175 -12.11 -1.99 -12.42
CA ALA A 175 -10.96 -1.60 -11.64
C ALA A 175 -11.19 -1.73 -10.12
N PHE A 176 -12.37 -1.39 -9.63
CA PHE A 176 -12.61 -1.29 -8.18
C PHE A 176 -13.41 -2.45 -7.56
N ASP A 177 -14.17 -3.21 -8.34
CA ASP A 177 -14.86 -4.43 -7.89
C ASP A 177 -13.92 -5.42 -7.18
N PRO A 178 -12.63 -5.57 -7.57
CA PRO A 178 -11.69 -6.41 -6.83
C PRO A 178 -11.47 -5.97 -5.37
N LEU A 179 -11.68 -4.68 -5.02
CA LEU A 179 -11.56 -4.22 -3.63
C LEU A 179 -12.66 -4.79 -2.73
N VAL A 180 -13.78 -5.23 -3.32
CA VAL A 180 -14.89 -5.87 -2.61
C VAL A 180 -14.50 -7.22 -2.06
N ALA A 181 -13.59 -7.90 -2.74
CA ALA A 181 -13.07 -9.20 -2.30
C ALA A 181 -12.12 -9.08 -1.12
N ILE A 182 -11.72 -7.85 -0.73
CA ILE A 182 -10.88 -7.62 0.45
C ILE A 182 -11.72 -7.94 1.68
N SER A 183 -11.65 -9.20 2.10
CA SER A 183 -12.31 -9.71 3.29
C SER A 183 -11.62 -9.11 4.49
N ALA A 184 -12.37 -8.38 5.29
CA ALA A 184 -11.77 -7.61 6.36
C ALA A 184 -12.42 -7.91 7.71
N PRO A 185 -11.66 -7.78 8.81
CA PRO A 185 -12.20 -7.91 10.15
C PRO A 185 -13.28 -6.84 10.42
N VAL A 186 -14.05 -7.04 11.49
CA VAL A 186 -15.20 -6.21 11.89
C VAL A 186 -14.91 -4.69 11.89
N ASP A 187 -13.66 -4.30 12.14
CA ASP A 187 -13.18 -2.91 12.17
C ASP A 187 -12.27 -2.61 10.97
N PHE A 188 -12.83 -2.58 9.76
CA PHE A 188 -12.10 -2.27 8.54
C PHE A 188 -12.57 -0.99 7.88
N ASP A 189 -11.67 -0.01 7.83
CA ASP A 189 -11.91 1.23 7.10
C ASP A 189 -11.14 1.23 5.77
N VAL A 190 -11.85 1.52 4.68
CA VAL A 190 -11.26 1.82 3.39
C VAL A 190 -11.44 3.30 3.04
N TYR A 191 -10.33 4.00 2.87
CA TYR A 191 -10.31 5.40 2.46
C TYR A 191 -9.89 5.50 1.00
N LEU A 192 -10.74 6.05 0.14
CA LEU A 192 -10.39 6.32 -1.26
C LEU A 192 -10.17 7.81 -1.46
N TYR A 193 -8.93 8.21 -1.69
CA TYR A 193 -8.55 9.60 -1.96
C TYR A 193 -8.39 9.83 -3.46
N TRP A 194 -8.98 10.91 -3.95
CA TRP A 194 -8.81 11.37 -5.32
C TRP A 194 -8.09 12.71 -5.33
N SER A 195 -7.05 12.85 -6.15
CA SER A 195 -6.37 14.14 -6.35
C SER A 195 -7.25 15.15 -7.12
N LYS A 196 -8.24 14.66 -7.87
CA LYS A 196 -9.29 15.45 -8.53
C LYS A 196 -10.64 14.78 -8.35
N LYS A 197 -11.66 15.53 -7.93
CA LYS A 197 -13.02 15.04 -7.73
C LYS A 197 -13.57 14.47 -9.05
N PRO A 198 -14.02 13.20 -9.10
CA PRO A 198 -14.70 12.66 -10.26
C PRO A 198 -16.02 13.43 -10.50
N ALA A 199 -16.43 13.65 -11.75
CA ALA A 199 -17.72 14.28 -12.02
C ALA A 199 -18.89 13.36 -11.61
N LYS A 200 -18.67 12.04 -11.67
CA LYS A 200 -19.56 11.00 -11.15
C LYS A 200 -18.74 9.98 -10.37
N THR A 201 -19.17 9.68 -9.14
CA THR A 201 -18.60 8.61 -8.32
C THR A 201 -19.59 7.46 -8.28
N PRO A 202 -19.41 6.39 -9.09
CA PRO A 202 -20.33 5.25 -9.13
C PRO A 202 -20.24 4.37 -7.86
N PHE A 203 -19.55 4.82 -6.81
CA PHE A 203 -19.30 4.08 -5.59
C PHE A 203 -20.45 4.16 -4.57
N PHE A 204 -21.36 5.13 -4.70
CA PHE A 204 -22.38 5.37 -3.66
C PHE A 204 -23.37 4.22 -3.53
N ASP A 205 -23.54 3.41 -4.57
CA ASP A 205 -24.44 2.25 -4.57
C ASP A 205 -23.72 0.94 -4.21
N HIS A 206 -22.46 0.99 -3.78
CA HIS A 206 -21.69 -0.21 -3.49
C HIS A 206 -21.96 -0.72 -2.06
N PRO A 207 -22.22 -2.02 -1.84
CA PRO A 207 -22.53 -2.60 -0.51
C PRO A 207 -21.37 -2.58 0.50
N VAL A 208 -20.21 -2.04 0.14
CA VAL A 208 -19.02 -2.04 1.01
C VAL A 208 -18.89 -0.65 1.62
N PRO A 209 -18.57 -0.52 2.92
CA PRO A 209 -18.48 0.76 3.62
C PRO A 209 -17.22 1.55 3.23
N PHE A 210 -17.03 1.83 1.93
CA PHE A 210 -15.98 2.72 1.47
C PHE A 210 -16.25 4.13 2.00
N ARG A 211 -15.29 4.72 2.71
CA ARG A 211 -15.30 6.14 3.03
C ARG A 211 -14.56 6.87 1.92
N LEU A 212 -15.29 7.65 1.14
CA LEU A 212 -14.71 8.41 0.03
C LEU A 212 -14.20 9.76 0.54
N TRP A 213 -12.98 10.14 0.14
CA TRP A 213 -12.36 11.39 0.55
C TRP A 213 -11.83 12.16 -0.66
N HIS A 214 -11.92 13.48 -0.59
CA HIS A 214 -11.33 14.39 -1.57
C HIS A 214 -10.79 15.63 -0.85
N ASN A 215 -9.51 15.93 -1.02
CA ASN A 215 -8.81 17.04 -0.34
C ASN A 215 -9.06 17.05 1.19
N ASN A 216 -8.88 15.89 1.85
CA ASN A 216 -9.10 15.71 3.29
C ASN A 216 -10.52 16.05 3.77
N LYS A 217 -11.51 16.01 2.88
CA LYS A 217 -12.93 16.09 3.22
C LYS A 217 -13.62 14.80 2.80
N GLN A 218 -14.36 14.20 3.73
CA GLN A 218 -15.22 13.07 3.43
C GLN A 218 -16.32 13.53 2.45
N LEU A 219 -16.48 12.79 1.36
CA LEU A 219 -17.59 12.98 0.44
C LEU A 219 -18.81 12.28 1.04
N GLN A 220 -19.91 13.03 1.18
CA GLN A 220 -21.23 12.48 1.51
C GLN A 220 -21.83 11.77 0.31
#